data_AF-A0AAW4U7Z4-F1
#
_entry.id   AF-A0AAW4U7Z4-F1
#
_cell.length_a   1.000
_cell.length_b   1.000
_cell.length_c   1.000
_cell.angle_alpha   90.00
_cell.angle_beta   90.00
_cell.angle_gamma   90.00
#
_symmetry.space_group_name_H-M   'P 1'
#
loop_
_entity.id
_entity.type
_entity.pdbx_description
1 polymer ?
#
loop_
_entity_poly.entity_id
_entity_poly.type
_entity_poly.pdbx_seq_one_letter_code
_entity_poly.pdbx_strand_id
1 'polypeptide(L)'
;MIDNYEHYITKNIKAFYKRRLFSPIVYIILLTVLWFAFSLGDILSPIHIDDSVSFEAAYKDSDRYVKTTLKKLYFTGYTMKDGNDIKGYYYYCMRNEHCSIVLLAPSTCEEGLPSIDKLTVVGKIVKGKGTYTQFVNKLSKDLSWDSKGLSDTITGCYLNEPEYHLKTTIFMFVFYFGTLIYAVISLIFYILCIRFPVLAPACQNLVVFGNPHKLLAEAEEELATLPQLATEDMFITEHYFIMTSPYGNAIVPIKEILWIYKYSTLHKILWYHFSISYTLHISANKHLYIHCPKNTKSDIDGIIDYLAEANHDILVGFSEENRLKVQAVQGKPLHVERLLAWKKKK
;
A
#
# COMPACT_ATOMS: atom_id res chain seq x y z
N MET A 1 -11.53 -43.87 -2.29
CA MET A 1 -12.34 -43.04 -3.19
C MET A 1 -11.42 -42.65 -4.32
N ILE A 2 -11.79 -42.92 -5.58
CA ILE A 2 -11.03 -42.39 -6.73
C ILE A 2 -11.46 -40.92 -6.81
N ASP A 3 -10.68 -40.03 -6.19
CA ASP A 3 -10.90 -38.61 -6.34
C ASP A 3 -10.71 -38.28 -7.82
N ASN A 4 -11.76 -37.78 -8.47
CA ASN A 4 -11.69 -37.38 -9.86
C ASN A 4 -10.85 -36.11 -9.96
N TYR A 5 -9.59 -36.26 -10.38
CA TYR A 5 -8.63 -35.16 -10.54
C TYR A 5 -8.83 -34.34 -11.83
N GLU A 6 -9.93 -34.53 -12.57
CA GLU A 6 -10.29 -33.71 -13.72
C GLU A 6 -10.28 -32.21 -13.38
N HIS A 7 -9.42 -31.47 -14.08
CA HIS A 7 -9.21 -30.03 -13.90
C HIS A 7 -8.85 -29.61 -12.47
N TYR A 8 -8.21 -30.50 -11.70
CA TYR A 8 -7.92 -30.27 -10.29
C TYR A 8 -7.02 -29.05 -10.06
N ILE A 9 -5.94 -28.93 -10.85
CA ILE A 9 -4.98 -27.82 -10.75
C ILE A 9 -5.70 -26.49 -11.00
N THR A 10 -6.45 -26.39 -12.10
CA THR A 10 -7.22 -25.21 -12.46
C THR A 10 -8.26 -24.85 -11.41
N LYS A 11 -8.99 -25.84 -10.88
CA LYS A 11 -9.98 -25.62 -9.81
C LYS A 11 -9.32 -25.05 -8.56
N ASN A 12 -8.16 -25.57 -8.15
CA ASN A 12 -7.43 -25.08 -7.00
C ASN A 12 -6.81 -23.69 -7.20
N ILE A 13 -6.27 -23.39 -8.38
CA ILE A 13 -5.83 -22.04 -8.74
C ILE A 13 -7.00 -21.06 -8.61
N LYS A 14 -8.17 -21.38 -9.18
CA LYS A 14 -9.37 -20.54 -9.09
C LYS A 14 -9.81 -20.36 -7.63
N ALA A 15 -9.84 -21.44 -6.84
CA ALA A 15 -10.22 -21.39 -5.44
C ALA A 15 -9.26 -20.52 -4.61
N PHE A 16 -7.96 -20.64 -4.86
CA PHE A 16 -6.92 -19.82 -4.22
C PHE A 16 -7.13 -18.32 -4.46
N TYR A 17 -7.35 -17.91 -5.70
CA TYR A 17 -7.60 -16.51 -6.02
C TYR A 17 -8.97 -16.02 -5.53
N LYS A 18 -9.99 -16.88 -5.52
CA LYS A 18 -11.32 -16.55 -4.98
C LYS A 18 -11.24 -16.20 -3.49
N ARG A 19 -10.45 -16.93 -2.70
CA ARG A 19 -10.22 -16.61 -1.28
C ARG A 19 -9.50 -15.27 -1.11
N ARG A 20 -8.56 -14.96 -2.00
CA ARG A 20 -7.78 -13.71 -1.98
C ARG A 20 -8.54 -12.47 -2.42
N LEU A 21 -9.69 -12.60 -3.10
CA LEU A 21 -10.55 -11.46 -3.44
C LEU A 21 -11.06 -10.71 -2.21
N PHE A 22 -11.25 -11.40 -1.09
CA PHE A 22 -11.82 -10.80 0.12
C PHE A 22 -10.98 -9.63 0.65
N SER A 23 -9.66 -9.80 0.70
CA SER A 23 -8.73 -8.80 1.25
C SER A 23 -8.79 -7.43 0.53
N PRO A 24 -8.59 -7.33 -0.81
CA PRO A 24 -8.67 -6.05 -1.51
C PRO A 24 -10.08 -5.45 -1.48
N ILE A 25 -11.14 -6.27 -1.49
CA ILE A 25 -12.53 -5.77 -1.39
C ILE A 25 -12.76 -5.09 -0.04
N VAL A 26 -12.44 -5.77 1.06
CA VAL A 26 -12.58 -5.19 2.41
C VAL A 26 -11.73 -3.94 2.56
N TYR A 27 -10.51 -3.94 2.00
CA TYR A 27 -9.63 -2.79 2.05
C TYR A 27 -10.20 -1.58 1.28
N ILE A 28 -10.76 -1.78 0.08
CA ILE A 28 -11.40 -0.71 -0.71
C ILE A 28 -12.63 -0.15 0.04
N ILE A 29 -13.44 -1.01 0.66
CA ILE A 29 -14.59 -0.60 1.49
C ILE A 29 -14.09 0.26 2.66
N LEU A 30 -13.04 -0.19 3.36
CA LEU A 30 -12.43 0.56 4.46
C LEU A 30 -11.94 1.94 4.01
N LEU A 31 -11.25 2.03 2.88
CA LEU A 31 -10.82 3.31 2.31
C LEU A 31 -12.02 4.22 2.00
N THR A 32 -13.09 3.65 1.44
CA THR A 32 -14.32 4.39 1.14
C THR A 32 -15.00 4.90 2.41
N VAL A 33 -15.05 4.10 3.48
CA VAL A 33 -15.57 4.56 4.78
C VAL A 33 -14.71 5.69 5.34
N LEU A 34 -13.38 5.58 5.28
CA LEU A 34 -12.46 6.64 5.71
C LEU A 34 -12.66 7.93 4.92
N TRP A 35 -12.91 7.83 3.61
CA TRP A 35 -13.19 8.99 2.76
C TRP A 35 -14.36 9.83 3.28
N PHE A 36 -15.47 9.18 3.64
CA PHE A 36 -16.66 9.86 4.15
C PHE A 36 -16.53 10.25 5.63
N ALA A 37 -15.92 9.41 6.46
CA ALA A 37 -15.77 9.67 7.90
C ALA A 37 -14.90 10.91 8.19
N PHE A 38 -13.89 11.17 7.35
CA PHE A 38 -12.97 12.30 7.51
C PHE A 38 -13.20 13.44 6.52
N SER A 39 -14.31 13.41 5.75
CA SER A 39 -14.61 14.41 4.72
C SER A 39 -13.41 14.72 3.82
N LEU A 40 -12.69 13.68 3.38
CA LEU A 40 -11.45 13.85 2.61
C LEU A 40 -11.69 14.60 1.28
N GLY A 41 -12.91 14.54 0.75
CA GLY A 41 -13.33 15.33 -0.42
C GLY A 41 -13.19 16.84 -0.21
N ASP A 42 -13.56 17.35 0.97
CA ASP A 42 -13.51 18.78 1.28
C ASP A 42 -12.07 19.28 1.39
N ILE A 43 -11.17 18.41 1.85
CA ILE A 43 -9.73 18.69 1.89
C ILE A 43 -9.14 18.69 0.47
N LEU A 44 -9.50 17.70 -0.36
CA LEU A 44 -8.94 17.55 -1.70
C LEU A 44 -9.43 18.63 -2.67
N SER A 45 -10.71 19.03 -2.55
CA SER A 45 -11.33 20.07 -3.37
C SER A 45 -11.96 21.13 -2.47
N PRO A 46 -11.14 22.07 -1.95
CA PRO A 46 -11.63 23.19 -1.15
C PRO A 46 -12.62 24.03 -1.94
N ILE A 47 -13.71 24.43 -1.28
CA ILE A 47 -14.76 25.25 -1.89
C ILE A 47 -14.19 26.62 -2.25
N HIS A 48 -14.46 27.11 -3.46
CA HIS A 48 -14.10 28.48 -3.82
C HIS A 48 -15.10 29.46 -3.21
N ILE A 49 -14.59 30.44 -2.45
CA ILE A 49 -15.42 31.50 -1.89
C ILE A 49 -15.03 32.84 -2.49
N ASP A 50 -16.03 33.50 -3.06
CA ASP A 50 -15.90 34.82 -3.66
C ASP A 50 -15.78 35.91 -2.60
N ASP A 51 -15.23 37.05 -3.01
CA ASP A 51 -15.04 38.24 -2.16
C ASP A 51 -16.33 38.75 -1.51
N SER A 52 -17.48 38.38 -2.05
CA SER A 52 -18.79 38.82 -1.58
C SER A 52 -19.36 38.01 -0.41
N VAL A 53 -18.69 36.95 0.04
CA VAL A 53 -19.22 36.05 1.08
C VAL A 53 -18.34 36.16 2.33
N SER A 54 -18.97 36.44 3.48
CA SER A 54 -18.26 36.49 4.77
C SER A 54 -17.89 35.07 5.25
N PHE A 55 -16.83 34.96 6.04
CA PHE A 55 -16.41 33.67 6.60
C PHE A 55 -17.47 33.04 7.52
N GLU A 56 -18.31 33.85 8.16
CA GLU A 56 -19.40 33.36 9.02
C GLU A 56 -20.55 32.73 8.22
N ALA A 57 -20.90 33.32 7.07
CA ALA A 57 -21.88 32.74 6.16
C ALA A 57 -21.35 31.40 5.60
N ALA A 58 -20.04 31.34 5.34
CA ALA A 58 -19.37 30.14 4.85
C ALA A 58 -19.26 29.02 5.90
N TYR A 59 -19.18 29.36 7.20
CA TYR A 59 -18.95 28.42 8.31
C TYR A 59 -20.18 27.57 8.71
N LYS A 60 -21.39 27.89 8.24
CA LYS A 60 -22.65 27.24 8.67
C LYS A 60 -22.75 25.74 8.38
N ASP A 61 -21.89 25.21 7.52
CA ASP A 61 -21.73 23.78 7.23
C ASP A 61 -20.33 23.39 7.73
N SER A 62 -20.26 22.36 8.57
CA SER A 62 -19.07 21.93 9.32
C SER A 62 -17.76 21.85 8.51
N ASP A 63 -16.65 22.25 9.17
CA ASP A 63 -15.25 21.96 8.81
C ASP A 63 -14.79 22.24 7.36
N ARG A 64 -15.24 23.36 6.80
CA ARG A 64 -14.90 23.74 5.42
C ARG A 64 -13.47 24.24 5.26
N TYR A 65 -12.73 23.51 4.45
CA TYR A 65 -11.55 24.01 3.75
C TYR A 65 -11.98 24.87 2.58
N VAL A 66 -11.35 26.02 2.45
CA VAL A 66 -11.79 27.08 1.53
C VAL A 66 -10.62 27.59 0.74
N LYS A 67 -10.84 27.75 -0.56
CA LYS A 67 -9.94 28.48 -1.44
C LYS A 67 -10.53 29.86 -1.69
N THR A 68 -9.79 30.91 -1.33
CA THR A 68 -10.24 32.29 -1.52
C THR A 68 -9.12 33.16 -2.05
N THR A 69 -9.48 34.12 -2.89
CA THR A 69 -8.58 35.22 -3.25
C THR A 69 -8.81 36.34 -2.24
N LEU A 70 -7.74 36.89 -1.69
CA LEU A 70 -7.75 37.98 -0.72
C LEU A 70 -7.02 39.16 -1.35
N LYS A 71 -7.52 40.38 -1.13
CA LYS A 71 -6.97 41.61 -1.69
C LYS A 71 -6.66 42.59 -0.56
N LYS A 72 -5.58 43.36 -0.70
CA LYS A 72 -5.16 44.39 0.25
C LYS A 72 -5.11 43.87 1.69
N LEU A 73 -4.28 42.86 1.90
CA LEU A 73 -4.00 42.34 3.24
C LEU A 73 -2.98 43.24 3.92
N TYR A 74 -3.23 43.56 5.18
CA TYR A 74 -2.33 44.35 6.01
C TYR A 74 -1.95 43.56 7.26
N PHE A 75 -0.66 43.54 7.57
CA PHE A 75 -0.15 42.85 8.74
C PHE A 75 -0.60 43.57 10.02
N THR A 76 -1.13 42.83 10.99
CA THR A 76 -1.62 43.43 12.24
C THR A 76 -0.51 43.66 13.27
N GLY A 77 0.72 43.19 13.03
CA GLY A 77 1.80 43.19 14.02
C GLY A 77 1.80 41.98 14.97
N TYR A 78 0.80 41.09 14.85
CA TYR A 78 0.61 39.96 15.77
C TYR A 78 0.92 38.62 15.11
N THR A 79 1.50 37.71 15.90
CA THR A 79 1.82 36.35 15.47
C THR A 79 1.12 35.31 16.35
N MET A 80 0.75 34.18 15.73
CA MET A 80 0.32 32.99 16.44
C MET A 80 1.54 32.13 16.73
N LYS A 81 1.79 31.87 18.02
CA LYS A 81 2.86 31.00 18.49
C LYS A 81 2.28 29.72 19.07
N ASP A 82 2.96 28.62 18.82
CA ASP A 82 2.73 27.32 19.45
C ASP A 82 4.06 26.86 20.06
N GLY A 83 4.16 26.95 21.38
CA GLY A 83 5.45 26.88 22.07
C GLY A 83 6.39 28.02 21.65
N ASN A 84 7.60 27.67 21.21
CA ASN A 84 8.60 28.63 20.74
C ASN A 84 8.49 28.92 19.23
N ASP A 85 7.69 28.16 18.49
CA ASP A 85 7.60 28.28 17.03
C ASP A 85 6.47 29.22 16.62
N ILE A 86 6.76 30.12 15.66
CA ILE A 86 5.76 30.96 15.03
C ILE A 86 5.02 30.12 13.99
N LYS A 87 3.74 29.85 14.24
CA LYS A 87 2.88 29.07 13.34
C LYS A 87 2.21 29.93 12.27
N GLY A 88 2.03 31.22 12.53
CA GLY A 88 1.46 32.13 11.53
C GLY A 88 1.40 33.59 11.95
N TYR A 89 1.05 34.45 10.99
CA TYR A 89 0.98 35.90 11.10
C TYR A 89 -0.45 36.36 10.85
N TYR A 90 -0.97 37.23 11.72
CA TYR A 90 -2.32 37.76 11.60
C TYR A 90 -2.35 38.94 10.61
N TYR A 91 -3.24 38.83 9.63
CA TYR A 91 -3.54 39.85 8.65
C TYR A 91 -5.02 40.23 8.74
N TYR A 92 -5.33 41.47 8.38
CA TYR A 92 -6.70 41.91 8.18
C TYR A 92 -6.92 42.35 6.74
N CYS A 93 -8.14 42.15 6.25
CA CYS A 93 -8.59 42.65 4.96
C CYS A 93 -10.06 43.06 5.04
N MET A 94 -10.45 44.05 4.24
CA MET A 94 -11.84 44.51 4.17
C MET A 94 -12.58 43.69 3.11
N ARG A 95 -13.64 42.98 3.50
CA ARG A 95 -14.54 42.24 2.60
C ARG A 95 -15.99 42.61 2.92
N ASN A 96 -16.73 43.11 1.92
CA ASN A 96 -18.15 43.48 2.05
C ASN A 96 -18.48 44.23 3.35
N GLU A 97 -17.74 45.30 3.62
CA GLU A 97 -17.91 46.18 4.80
C GLU A 97 -17.52 45.58 6.16
N HIS A 98 -17.12 44.31 6.22
CA HIS A 98 -16.62 43.67 7.44
C HIS A 98 -15.09 43.50 7.42
N CYS A 99 -14.48 43.64 8.59
CA CYS A 99 -13.07 43.36 8.79
C CYS A 99 -12.87 41.85 8.96
N SER A 100 -12.25 41.21 7.97
CA SER A 100 -11.97 39.77 7.98
C SER A 100 -10.53 39.53 8.42
N ILE A 101 -10.35 38.71 9.46
CA ILE A 101 -9.04 38.27 9.94
C ILE A 101 -8.61 37.01 9.22
N VAL A 102 -7.34 36.96 8.84
CA VAL A 102 -6.70 35.85 8.15
C VAL A 102 -5.38 35.56 8.83
N LEU A 103 -5.14 34.29 9.13
CA LEU A 103 -3.87 33.80 9.66
C LEU A 103 -3.10 33.12 8.53
N LEU A 104 -1.95 33.70 8.15
CA LEU A 104 -1.10 33.21 7.07
C LEU A 104 0.12 32.45 7.63
N ALA A 105 0.56 31.43 6.90
CA ALA A 105 1.76 30.68 7.24
C ALA A 105 3.03 31.51 6.95
N PRO A 106 4.13 31.34 7.71
CA PRO A 106 5.38 32.08 7.49
C PRO A 106 5.92 31.98 6.06
N SER A 107 5.75 30.82 5.42
CA SER A 107 6.16 30.57 4.03
C SER A 107 5.35 31.36 3.00
N THR A 108 4.13 31.75 3.33
CA THR A 108 3.19 32.40 2.40
C THR A 108 3.29 33.92 2.50
N CYS A 109 3.61 34.45 3.68
CA CYS A 109 3.74 35.88 3.93
C CYS A 109 5.19 36.37 4.09
N GLU A 110 6.17 35.55 3.70
CA GLU A 110 7.62 35.85 3.81
C GLU A 110 7.99 36.41 5.20
N GLU A 111 7.57 35.70 6.26
CA GLU A 111 7.83 36.07 7.66
C GLU A 111 7.25 37.43 8.11
N GLY A 112 6.23 37.94 7.41
CA GLY A 112 5.39 39.04 7.89
C GLY A 112 5.47 40.32 7.06
N LEU A 113 5.38 40.19 5.72
CA LEU A 113 5.29 41.34 4.80
C LEU A 113 4.21 42.34 5.27
N PRO A 114 4.51 43.66 5.35
CA PRO A 114 3.57 44.66 5.86
C PRO A 114 2.23 44.74 5.11
N SER A 115 2.27 44.59 3.78
CA SER A 115 1.09 44.63 2.93
C SER A 115 1.21 43.66 1.76
N ILE A 116 0.12 42.98 1.41
CA ILE A 116 0.04 42.06 0.28
C ILE A 116 -1.15 42.44 -0.59
N ASP A 117 -0.90 42.78 -1.86
CA ASP A 117 -1.93 43.32 -2.77
C ASP A 117 -3.00 42.29 -3.15
N LYS A 118 -2.56 41.07 -3.49
CA LYS A 118 -3.44 39.97 -3.89
C LYS A 118 -2.80 38.64 -3.56
N LEU A 119 -3.54 37.76 -2.89
CA LEU A 119 -3.06 36.43 -2.51
C LEU A 119 -4.21 35.41 -2.60
N THR A 120 -3.95 34.26 -3.22
CA THR A 120 -4.89 33.13 -3.22
C THR A 120 -4.43 32.12 -2.19
N VAL A 121 -5.25 31.89 -1.17
CA VAL A 121 -4.92 30.98 -0.07
C VAL A 121 -5.93 29.87 0.05
N VAL A 122 -5.47 28.72 0.54
CA VAL A 122 -6.32 27.61 0.98
C VAL A 122 -6.17 27.49 2.49
N GLY A 123 -7.28 27.56 3.21
CA GLY A 123 -7.28 27.48 4.66
C GLY A 123 -8.57 26.93 5.22
N LYS A 124 -8.57 26.56 6.50
CA LYS A 124 -9.77 26.14 7.21
C LYS A 124 -10.42 27.37 7.85
N ILE A 125 -11.73 27.54 7.73
CA ILE A 125 -12.44 28.56 8.52
C ILE A 125 -12.58 28.04 9.94
N VAL A 126 -12.09 28.81 10.90
CA VAL A 126 -12.11 28.45 12.33
C VAL A 126 -12.91 29.48 13.10
N LYS A 127 -13.78 29.00 13.99
CA LYS A 127 -14.46 29.87 14.95
C LYS A 127 -13.47 30.34 16.01
N GLY A 128 -13.36 31.65 16.16
CA GLY A 128 -12.47 32.29 17.13
C GLY A 128 -12.75 31.84 18.55
N LYS A 129 -11.80 31.11 19.17
CA LYS A 129 -11.83 30.72 20.59
C LYS A 129 -10.46 30.92 21.22
N GLY A 130 -10.42 31.15 22.53
CA GLY A 130 -9.18 31.18 23.33
C GLY A 130 -8.16 32.22 22.83
N THR A 131 -7.11 31.75 22.15
CA THR A 131 -6.01 32.55 21.61
C THR A 131 -6.47 33.65 20.65
N TYR A 132 -7.50 33.38 19.83
CA TYR A 132 -8.07 34.39 18.94
C TYR A 132 -8.71 35.54 19.72
N THR A 133 -9.46 35.23 20.78
CA THR A 133 -10.08 36.24 21.65
C THR A 133 -9.03 37.07 22.37
N GLN A 134 -7.90 36.46 22.78
CA GLN A 134 -6.76 37.20 23.34
C GLN A 134 -6.10 38.13 22.31
N PHE A 135 -5.96 37.68 21.06
CA PHE A 135 -5.48 38.51 19.96
C PHE A 135 -6.40 39.71 19.72
N VAL A 136 -7.71 39.49 19.55
CA VAL A 136 -8.69 40.57 19.34
C VAL A 136 -8.66 41.57 20.49
N ASN A 137 -8.58 41.10 21.74
CA ASN A 137 -8.48 41.96 22.91
C ASN A 137 -7.20 42.82 22.94
N LYS A 138 -6.06 42.26 22.52
CA LYS A 138 -4.79 43.02 22.43
C LYS A 138 -4.86 44.04 21.31
N LEU A 139 -5.34 43.63 20.14
CA LEU A 139 -5.52 44.51 18.99
C LEU A 139 -6.47 45.69 19.30
N SER A 140 -7.57 45.45 20.00
CA SER A 140 -8.51 46.51 20.41
C SER A 140 -7.87 47.54 21.32
N LYS A 141 -6.99 47.11 22.24
CA LYS A 141 -6.29 48.01 23.17
C LYS A 141 -5.30 48.91 22.44
N ASP A 142 -4.52 48.35 21.52
CA ASP A 142 -3.51 49.09 20.76
C ASP A 142 -4.14 50.12 19.81
N LEU A 143 -5.32 49.81 19.25
CA LEU A 143 -6.08 50.70 18.37
C LEU A 143 -6.89 51.76 19.12
N SER A 144 -6.88 51.77 20.47
CA SER A 144 -7.71 52.66 21.31
C SER A 144 -9.21 52.61 20.97
N TRP A 145 -9.70 51.45 20.52
CA TRP A 145 -11.10 51.23 20.14
C TRP A 145 -11.85 50.55 21.29
N ASP A 146 -13.12 50.92 21.52
CA ASP A 146 -14.03 50.14 22.37
C ASP A 146 -14.15 48.68 21.87
N SER A 147 -13.80 47.74 22.74
CA SER A 147 -13.82 46.30 22.51
C SER A 147 -15.15 45.75 21.99
N LYS A 148 -16.28 46.39 22.33
CA LYS A 148 -17.60 46.04 21.79
C LYS A 148 -17.75 46.45 20.32
N GLY A 149 -17.38 47.69 19.97
CA GLY A 149 -17.46 48.17 18.59
C GLY A 149 -16.53 47.44 17.62
N LEU A 150 -15.34 47.03 18.08
CA LEU A 150 -14.42 46.22 17.26
C LEU A 150 -14.89 44.76 17.14
N SER A 151 -15.45 44.18 18.21
CA SER A 151 -16.03 42.83 18.17
C SER A 151 -17.30 42.73 17.32
N ASP A 152 -18.04 43.82 17.14
CA ASP A 152 -19.18 43.89 16.22
C ASP A 152 -18.75 44.06 14.75
N THR A 153 -17.51 44.52 14.52
CA THR A 153 -16.96 44.78 13.17
C THR A 153 -16.07 43.64 12.66
N ILE A 154 -15.38 42.93 13.57
CA ILE A 154 -14.54 41.77 13.27
C ILE A 154 -15.39 40.50 13.28
N THR A 155 -15.26 39.70 12.22
CA THR A 155 -15.96 38.41 12.15
C THR A 155 -15.51 37.46 13.26
N GLY A 156 -16.46 36.80 13.91
CA GLY A 156 -16.24 35.77 14.93
C GLY A 156 -15.58 34.50 14.38
N CYS A 157 -15.46 34.39 13.05
CA CYS A 157 -14.67 33.37 12.36
C CYS A 157 -13.50 34.03 11.62
N TYR A 158 -12.37 33.34 11.56
CA TYR A 158 -11.19 33.75 10.81
C TYR A 158 -10.70 32.59 9.93
N LEU A 159 -9.94 32.93 8.88
CA LEU A 159 -9.34 31.93 8.00
C LEU A 159 -7.97 31.52 8.53
N ASN A 160 -7.74 30.23 8.71
CA ASN A 160 -6.47 29.66 9.18
C ASN A 160 -5.82 28.85 8.05
N GLU A 161 -4.81 29.42 7.39
CA GLU A 161 -4.01 28.73 6.38
C GLU A 161 -3.13 27.60 6.97
N PRO A 162 -2.37 27.81 8.07
CA PRO A 162 -1.55 26.76 8.68
C PRO A 162 -2.26 25.42 8.93
N GLU A 163 -3.54 25.46 9.30
CA GLU A 163 -4.37 24.28 9.60
C GLU A 163 -4.57 23.33 8.40
N TYR A 164 -4.39 23.83 7.17
CA TYR A 164 -4.51 22.99 5.96
C TYR A 164 -3.35 21.99 5.82
N HIS A 165 -2.21 22.26 6.48
CA HIS A 165 -1.01 21.40 6.46
C HIS A 165 -0.69 20.85 5.06
N LEU A 166 -0.62 21.73 4.06
CA LEU A 166 -0.53 21.41 2.63
C LEU A 166 0.38 20.21 2.30
N LYS A 167 1.62 20.20 2.82
CA LYS A 167 2.60 19.13 2.57
C LYS A 167 2.14 17.78 3.13
N THR A 168 1.67 17.75 4.37
CA THR A 168 1.18 16.54 5.05
C THR A 168 -0.06 16.00 4.34
N THR A 169 -0.97 16.90 3.95
CA THR A 169 -2.19 16.58 3.20
C THR A 169 -1.87 15.95 1.84
N ILE A 170 -0.95 16.54 1.06
CA ILE A 170 -0.50 15.95 -0.21
C ILE A 170 0.10 14.56 0.00
N PHE A 171 1.01 14.42 0.97
CA PHE A 171 1.64 13.13 1.27
C PHE A 171 0.62 12.05 1.66
N MET A 172 -0.35 12.41 2.50
CA MET A 172 -1.47 11.54 2.88
C MET A 172 -2.27 11.09 1.65
N PHE A 173 -2.63 12.00 0.74
CA PHE A 173 -3.37 11.64 -0.47
C PHE A 173 -2.56 10.77 -1.42
N VAL A 174 -1.26 11.02 -1.59
CA VAL A 174 -0.39 10.16 -2.40
C VAL A 174 -0.41 8.73 -1.85
N PHE A 175 -0.31 8.56 -0.53
CA PHE A 175 -0.38 7.25 0.09
C PHE A 175 -1.78 6.61 -0.04
N TYR A 176 -2.84 7.38 0.21
CA TYR A 176 -4.22 6.93 0.08
C TYR A 176 -4.53 6.45 -1.34
N PHE A 177 -4.24 7.25 -2.36
CA PHE A 177 -4.46 6.86 -3.76
C PHE A 177 -3.50 5.76 -4.21
N GLY A 178 -2.25 5.78 -3.77
CA GLY A 178 -1.29 4.71 -4.10
C GLY A 178 -1.75 3.34 -3.60
N THR A 179 -2.22 3.28 -2.35
CA THR A 179 -2.75 2.03 -1.77
C THR A 179 -4.10 1.64 -2.37
N LEU A 180 -4.98 2.59 -2.70
CA LEU A 180 -6.22 2.34 -3.43
C LEU A 180 -5.95 1.75 -4.82
N ILE A 181 -5.03 2.34 -5.60
CA ILE A 181 -4.63 1.85 -6.92
C ILE A 181 -4.06 0.44 -6.82
N TYR A 182 -3.18 0.20 -5.85
CA TYR A 182 -2.63 -1.14 -5.61
C TYR A 182 -3.73 -2.17 -5.32
N ALA A 183 -4.72 -1.82 -4.50
CA ALA A 183 -5.84 -2.70 -4.17
C ALA A 183 -6.71 -2.99 -5.40
N VAL A 184 -7.00 -1.99 -6.23
CA VAL A 184 -7.76 -2.13 -7.47
C VAL A 184 -7.01 -2.99 -8.49
N ILE A 185 -5.71 -2.76 -8.70
CA ILE A 185 -4.87 -3.58 -9.58
C ILE A 185 -4.84 -5.03 -9.09
N SER A 186 -4.66 -5.24 -7.78
CA SER A 186 -4.69 -6.58 -7.19
C SER A 186 -6.03 -7.28 -7.41
N LEU A 187 -7.14 -6.56 -7.25
CA LEU A 187 -8.49 -7.07 -7.49
C LEU A 187 -8.67 -7.51 -8.95
N ILE A 188 -8.30 -6.64 -9.90
CA ILE A 188 -8.37 -6.93 -11.34
C ILE A 188 -7.50 -8.16 -11.66
N PHE A 189 -6.28 -8.20 -11.16
CA PHE A 189 -5.36 -9.32 -11.36
C PHE A 189 -5.95 -10.64 -10.83
N TYR A 190 -6.57 -10.65 -9.65
CA TYR A 190 -7.20 -11.84 -9.10
C TYR A 190 -8.41 -12.29 -9.94
N ILE A 191 -9.24 -11.37 -10.41
CA ILE A 191 -10.35 -11.69 -11.33
C ILE A 191 -9.82 -12.29 -12.63
N LEU A 192 -8.75 -11.72 -13.20
CA LEU A 192 -8.09 -12.26 -14.39
C LEU A 192 -7.56 -13.67 -14.16
N CYS A 193 -6.91 -13.94 -13.03
CA CYS A 193 -6.43 -15.29 -12.69
C CYS A 193 -7.57 -16.31 -12.50
N ILE A 194 -8.74 -15.87 -12.01
CA ILE A 194 -9.92 -16.74 -11.90
C ILE A 194 -10.50 -17.06 -13.28
N ARG A 195 -10.56 -16.05 -14.18
CA ARG A 195 -11.11 -16.22 -15.53
C ARG A 195 -10.16 -16.96 -16.48
N PHE A 196 -8.85 -16.75 -16.31
CA PHE A 196 -7.75 -17.31 -17.08
C PHE A 196 -6.65 -17.82 -16.13
N PRO A 197 -6.76 -19.07 -15.64
CA PRO A 197 -5.80 -19.69 -14.70
C PRO A 197 -4.35 -19.68 -15.18
N VAL A 198 -4.13 -19.64 -16.50
CA VAL A 198 -2.80 -19.57 -17.13
C VAL A 198 -2.05 -18.28 -16.77
N LEU A 199 -2.75 -17.20 -16.37
CA LEU A 199 -2.12 -15.95 -15.91
C LEU A 199 -1.59 -16.02 -14.47
N ALA A 200 -1.95 -17.06 -13.71
CA ALA A 200 -1.43 -17.24 -12.36
C ALA A 200 0.10 -17.41 -12.39
N PRO A 201 0.85 -16.88 -11.40
CA PRO A 201 2.30 -17.04 -11.30
C PRO A 201 2.74 -18.50 -11.37
N ALA A 202 1.97 -19.43 -10.81
CA ALA A 202 2.22 -20.86 -10.90
C ALA A 202 2.36 -21.36 -12.35
N CYS A 203 1.52 -20.84 -13.25
CA CYS A 203 1.53 -21.17 -14.67
C CYS A 203 2.52 -20.28 -15.45
N GLN A 204 2.64 -19.00 -15.09
CA GLN A 204 3.60 -18.08 -15.74
C GLN A 204 5.04 -18.50 -15.50
N ASN A 205 5.35 -19.13 -14.37
CA ASN A 205 6.66 -19.74 -14.12
C ASN A 205 7.00 -20.82 -15.15
N LEU A 206 6.02 -21.46 -15.79
CA LEU A 206 6.24 -22.46 -16.83
C LEU A 206 6.66 -21.84 -18.18
N VAL A 207 6.52 -20.53 -18.38
CA VAL A 207 6.94 -19.82 -19.61
C VAL A 207 8.42 -20.08 -19.90
N VAL A 208 9.25 -20.20 -18.86
CA VAL A 208 10.68 -20.46 -19.03
C VAL A 208 10.95 -21.85 -19.60
N PHE A 209 10.03 -22.81 -19.44
CA PHE A 209 10.19 -24.19 -19.92
C PHE A 209 9.46 -24.45 -21.24
N GLY A 210 8.50 -23.61 -21.62
CA GLY A 210 7.76 -23.76 -22.87
C GLY A 210 6.45 -22.97 -22.87
N ASN A 211 5.44 -23.48 -23.59
CA ASN A 211 4.13 -22.85 -23.64
C ASN A 211 3.32 -23.21 -22.37
N PRO A 212 2.98 -22.24 -21.49
CA PRO A 212 2.27 -22.52 -20.24
C PRO A 212 0.93 -23.23 -20.41
N HIS A 213 0.20 -22.95 -21.49
CA HIS A 213 -1.10 -23.57 -21.72
C HIS A 213 -0.97 -25.06 -22.04
N LYS A 214 0.09 -25.44 -22.78
CA LYS A 214 0.35 -26.84 -23.11
C LYS A 214 0.86 -27.59 -21.88
N LEU A 215 1.83 -27.03 -21.17
CA LEU A 215 2.40 -27.63 -19.96
C LEU A 215 1.37 -27.78 -18.84
N LEU A 216 0.46 -26.80 -18.68
CA LEU A 216 -0.64 -26.92 -17.73
C LEU A 216 -1.63 -28.02 -18.14
N ALA A 217 -1.98 -28.11 -19.41
CA ALA A 217 -2.91 -29.14 -19.90
C ALA A 217 -2.33 -30.54 -19.73
N GLU A 218 -1.06 -30.73 -20.06
CA GLU A 218 -0.32 -31.98 -19.86
C GLU A 218 -0.25 -32.36 -18.38
N ALA A 219 0.12 -31.42 -17.50
CA ALA A 219 0.14 -31.67 -16.06
C ALA A 219 -1.25 -32.01 -15.49
N GLU A 220 -2.33 -31.41 -16.02
CA GLU A 220 -3.70 -31.78 -15.63
C GLU A 220 -4.10 -33.17 -16.13
N GLU A 221 -3.73 -33.54 -17.34
CA GLU A 221 -4.01 -34.85 -17.93
C GLU A 221 -3.27 -35.97 -17.18
N GLU A 222 -1.99 -35.77 -16.89
CA GLU A 222 -1.20 -36.72 -16.09
C GLU A 222 -1.77 -36.89 -14.69
N LEU A 223 -2.18 -35.80 -14.05
CA LEU A 223 -2.78 -35.85 -12.71
C LEU A 223 -4.16 -36.54 -12.73
N ALA A 224 -4.95 -36.34 -13.80
CA ALA A 224 -6.26 -36.96 -13.97
C ALA A 224 -6.19 -38.47 -14.27
N THR A 225 -5.14 -38.91 -14.96
CA THR A 225 -4.98 -40.31 -15.39
C THR A 225 -4.42 -41.18 -14.27
N LEU A 226 -3.23 -40.87 -13.75
CA LEU A 226 -2.61 -41.64 -12.66
C LEU A 226 -1.52 -40.83 -11.94
N PRO A 227 -1.81 -40.27 -10.75
CA PRO A 227 -0.74 -39.72 -9.90
C PRO A 227 0.15 -40.85 -9.40
N GLN A 228 1.47 -40.65 -9.47
CA GLN A 228 2.46 -41.61 -8.97
C GLN A 228 2.58 -41.51 -7.44
N LEU A 229 2.51 -40.29 -6.91
CA LEU A 229 2.43 -40.02 -5.48
C LEU A 229 1.46 -38.87 -5.25
N ALA A 230 0.52 -39.06 -4.32
CA ALA A 230 -0.45 -38.05 -3.93
C ALA A 230 -0.45 -37.89 -2.42
N THR A 231 -0.17 -36.68 -1.96
CA THR A 231 -0.37 -36.24 -0.58
C THR A 231 -1.56 -35.27 -0.53
N GLU A 232 -1.84 -34.64 0.61
CA GLU A 232 -2.95 -33.68 0.71
C GLU A 232 -2.80 -32.49 -0.26
N ASP A 233 -1.58 -31.91 -0.32
CA ASP A 233 -1.31 -30.65 -1.03
C ASP A 233 -0.26 -30.78 -2.16
N MET A 234 0.45 -31.91 -2.26
CA MET A 234 1.51 -32.15 -3.23
C MET A 234 1.30 -33.46 -4.01
N PHE A 235 1.57 -33.41 -5.30
CA PHE A 235 1.37 -34.50 -6.24
C PHE A 235 2.61 -34.64 -7.13
N ILE A 236 2.97 -35.89 -7.42
CA ILE A 236 3.99 -36.23 -8.41
C ILE A 236 3.31 -37.03 -9.51
N THR A 237 3.47 -36.56 -10.74
CA THR A 237 3.08 -37.24 -11.96
C THR A 237 4.32 -37.72 -12.71
N GLU A 238 4.16 -38.29 -13.90
CA GLU A 238 5.28 -38.78 -14.70
C GLU A 238 6.31 -37.68 -14.98
N HIS A 239 5.85 -36.46 -15.33
CA HIS A 239 6.75 -35.39 -15.71
C HIS A 239 6.73 -34.18 -14.78
N TYR A 240 5.76 -34.07 -13.87
CA TYR A 240 5.54 -32.85 -13.10
C TYR A 240 5.49 -33.10 -11.59
N PHE A 241 6.11 -32.19 -10.85
CA PHE A 241 5.82 -31.92 -9.46
C PHE A 241 4.75 -30.82 -9.39
N ILE A 242 3.65 -31.09 -8.71
CA ILE A 242 2.51 -30.18 -8.58
C ILE A 242 2.24 -29.94 -7.10
N MET A 243 2.14 -28.66 -6.71
CA MET A 243 1.66 -28.26 -5.39
C MET A 243 0.37 -27.46 -5.57
N THR A 244 -0.69 -27.86 -4.87
CA THR A 244 -1.96 -27.13 -4.80
C THR A 244 -2.35 -26.92 -3.35
N SER A 245 -1.69 -25.97 -2.67
CA SER A 245 -1.98 -25.66 -1.26
C SER A 245 -2.81 -24.38 -1.12
N PRO A 246 -3.48 -24.17 0.04
CA PRO A 246 -4.08 -22.88 0.38
C PRO A 246 -3.10 -21.70 0.40
N TYR A 247 -1.79 -21.97 0.50
CA TYR A 247 -0.73 -20.97 0.62
C TYR A 247 -0.12 -20.60 -0.74
N GLY A 248 -0.21 -21.49 -1.72
CA GLY A 248 0.30 -21.27 -3.06
C GLY A 248 0.12 -22.50 -3.95
N ASN A 249 0.20 -22.25 -5.26
CA ASN A 249 0.23 -23.29 -6.27
C ASN A 249 1.59 -23.26 -6.97
N ALA A 250 2.10 -24.42 -7.37
CA ALA A 250 3.32 -24.53 -8.17
C ALA A 250 3.23 -25.74 -9.09
N ILE A 251 3.83 -25.61 -10.27
CA ILE A 251 3.96 -26.70 -11.25
C ILE A 251 5.41 -26.64 -11.74
N VAL A 252 6.11 -27.75 -11.69
CA VAL A 252 7.52 -27.84 -12.07
C VAL A 252 7.76 -29.13 -12.84
N PRO A 253 8.37 -29.07 -14.03
CA PRO A 253 8.84 -30.28 -14.69
C PRO A 253 9.95 -30.95 -13.84
N ILE A 254 9.82 -32.23 -13.53
CA ILE A 254 10.75 -32.98 -12.67
C ILE A 254 12.18 -32.95 -13.23
N LYS A 255 12.31 -33.06 -14.56
CA LYS A 255 13.60 -32.98 -15.27
C LYS A 255 14.35 -31.66 -15.09
N GLU A 256 13.65 -30.59 -14.71
CA GLU A 256 14.25 -29.26 -14.52
C GLU A 256 14.62 -29.00 -13.05
N ILE A 257 14.25 -29.89 -12.12
CA ILE A 257 14.61 -29.76 -10.71
C ILE A 257 16.10 -30.04 -10.54
N LEU A 258 16.80 -29.13 -9.85
CA LEU A 258 18.25 -29.24 -9.61
C LEU A 258 18.56 -29.57 -8.15
N TRP A 259 17.79 -29.02 -7.22
CA TRP A 259 18.07 -29.15 -5.80
C TRP A 259 16.80 -29.11 -4.97
N ILE A 260 16.67 -30.08 -4.07
CA ILE A 260 15.56 -30.18 -3.13
C ILE A 260 16.08 -30.31 -1.69
N TYR A 261 15.45 -29.61 -0.76
CA TYR A 261 15.73 -29.75 0.66
C TYR A 261 14.54 -29.33 1.51
N LYS A 262 14.50 -29.82 2.74
CA LYS A 262 13.48 -29.46 3.72
C LYS A 262 14.04 -28.52 4.79
N TYR A 263 13.22 -27.59 5.24
CA TYR A 263 13.51 -26.72 6.37
C TYR A 263 12.44 -26.89 7.45
N SER A 264 12.85 -27.03 8.71
CA SER A 264 11.91 -27.16 9.84
C SER A 264 11.58 -25.78 10.39
N THR A 265 10.30 -25.47 10.51
CA THR A 265 9.82 -24.22 11.12
C THR A 265 9.11 -24.54 12.42
N LEU A 266 9.53 -23.85 13.49
CA LEU A 266 8.97 -24.02 14.83
C LEU A 266 7.97 -22.89 15.08
N HIS A 267 6.68 -23.26 15.21
CA HIS A 267 5.64 -22.29 15.55
C HIS A 267 5.62 -22.07 17.07
N LYS A 268 5.93 -20.83 17.49
CA LYS A 268 5.83 -20.39 18.88
C LYS A 268 4.73 -19.34 19.01
N ILE A 269 3.78 -19.59 19.89
CA ILE A 269 2.86 -18.58 20.41
C ILE A 269 3.00 -18.62 21.93
N LEU A 270 3.36 -17.46 22.52
CA LEU A 270 3.45 -17.22 23.97
C LEU A 270 3.98 -18.42 24.78
N TRP A 271 5.30 -18.56 24.88
CA TRP A 271 6.04 -19.54 25.71
C TRP A 271 5.76 -21.04 25.46
N TYR A 272 4.75 -21.42 24.68
CA TYR A 272 4.38 -22.80 24.37
C TYR A 272 4.73 -23.21 22.93
N HIS A 273 5.14 -24.47 22.78
CA HIS A 273 5.44 -25.11 21.50
C HIS A 273 4.19 -25.82 20.96
N PHE A 274 3.66 -25.39 19.81
CA PHE A 274 2.40 -25.91 19.29
C PHE A 274 2.57 -26.99 18.22
N SER A 275 3.54 -26.85 17.32
CA SER A 275 3.88 -27.86 16.31
C SER A 275 5.12 -27.47 15.49
N ILE A 276 5.81 -28.48 14.95
CA ILE A 276 6.84 -28.30 13.93
C ILE A 276 6.16 -28.48 12.58
N SER A 277 6.36 -27.55 11.66
CA SER A 277 5.94 -27.71 10.27
C SER A 277 7.14 -27.64 9.35
N TYR A 278 7.08 -28.34 8.22
CA TYR A 278 8.20 -28.43 7.32
C TYR A 278 7.92 -27.66 6.02
N THR A 279 8.94 -26.97 5.52
CA THR A 279 8.91 -26.28 4.24
C THR A 279 9.79 -27.03 3.25
N LEU A 280 9.23 -27.47 2.13
CA LEU A 280 9.99 -28.01 1.01
C LEU A 280 10.50 -26.87 0.16
N HIS A 281 11.80 -26.87 -0.11
CA HIS A 281 12.46 -25.94 -1.01
C HIS A 281 12.87 -26.69 -2.26
N ILE A 282 12.44 -26.18 -3.42
CA ILE A 282 12.80 -26.71 -4.74
C ILE A 282 13.47 -25.58 -5.52
N SER A 283 14.68 -25.83 -5.98
CA SER A 283 15.37 -25.00 -6.97
C SER A 283 15.37 -25.74 -8.30
N ALA A 284 14.71 -25.17 -9.30
CA ALA A 284 14.71 -25.66 -10.66
C ALA A 284 15.65 -24.84 -11.54
N ASN A 285 15.89 -25.30 -12.75
CA ASN A 285 16.67 -24.59 -13.75
C ASN A 285 16.05 -23.21 -14.07
N LYS A 286 16.82 -22.33 -14.73
CA LYS A 286 16.38 -20.98 -15.15
C LYS A 286 15.92 -20.09 -13.97
N HIS A 287 16.56 -20.24 -12.82
CA HIS A 287 16.35 -19.44 -11.60
C HIS A 287 14.92 -19.51 -11.01
N LEU A 288 14.22 -20.63 -11.21
CA LEU A 288 12.92 -20.86 -10.57
C LEU A 288 13.11 -21.44 -9.16
N TYR A 289 12.59 -20.75 -8.16
CA TYR A 289 12.61 -21.16 -6.75
C TYR A 289 11.20 -21.31 -6.22
N ILE A 290 10.90 -22.46 -5.62
CA ILE A 290 9.59 -22.79 -5.08
C ILE A 290 9.72 -23.19 -3.61
N HIS A 291 8.77 -22.71 -2.83
CA HIS A 291 8.65 -22.97 -1.40
C HIS A 291 7.27 -23.53 -1.12
N CYS A 292 7.21 -24.73 -0.56
CA CYS A 292 5.98 -25.39 -0.16
C CYS A 292 5.96 -25.44 1.38
N PRO A 293 5.33 -24.47 2.06
CA PRO A 293 5.33 -24.40 3.52
C PRO A 293 4.27 -25.31 4.15
N LYS A 294 4.41 -25.57 5.46
CA LYS A 294 3.38 -26.16 6.34
C LYS A 294 3.00 -27.62 6.03
N ASN A 295 3.96 -28.43 5.61
CA ASN A 295 3.76 -29.85 5.39
C ASN A 295 4.10 -30.69 6.62
N THR A 296 3.59 -31.92 6.66
CA THR A 296 4.02 -32.93 7.63
C THR A 296 5.41 -33.47 7.28
N LYS A 297 6.08 -34.08 8.26
CA LYS A 297 7.41 -34.68 8.04
C LYS A 297 7.34 -35.84 7.04
N SER A 298 6.35 -36.72 7.20
CA SER A 298 6.18 -37.91 6.36
C SER A 298 5.93 -37.54 4.90
N ASP A 299 5.11 -36.52 4.63
CA ASP A 299 4.78 -36.12 3.26
C ASP A 299 6.01 -35.57 2.54
N ILE A 300 6.78 -34.69 3.19
CA ILE A 300 8.01 -34.16 2.60
C ILE A 300 9.05 -35.26 2.38
N ASP A 301 9.23 -36.15 3.34
CA ASP A 301 10.22 -37.22 3.23
C ASP A 301 9.86 -38.16 2.08
N GLY A 302 8.58 -38.55 1.96
CA GLY A 302 8.10 -39.33 0.81
C GLY A 302 8.27 -38.62 -0.54
N ILE A 303 7.99 -37.32 -0.61
CA ILE A 303 8.19 -36.53 -1.84
C ILE A 303 9.68 -36.44 -2.22
N ILE A 304 10.56 -36.19 -1.24
CA ILE A 304 12.01 -36.09 -1.49
C ILE A 304 12.56 -37.44 -1.95
N ASP A 305 12.20 -38.53 -1.28
CA ASP A 305 12.66 -39.87 -1.61
C ASP A 305 12.21 -40.26 -3.03
N TYR A 306 10.94 -40.00 -3.36
CA TYR A 306 10.41 -40.27 -4.69
C TYR A 306 11.11 -39.46 -5.79
N LEU A 307 11.27 -38.14 -5.60
CA LEU A 307 11.93 -37.29 -6.59
C LEU A 307 13.40 -37.67 -6.80
N ALA A 308 14.09 -38.06 -5.72
CA ALA A 308 15.49 -38.50 -5.78
C ALA A 308 15.64 -39.83 -6.53
N GLU A 309 14.67 -40.74 -6.40
CA GLU A 309 14.63 -42.01 -7.14
C GLU A 309 14.25 -41.79 -8.62
N ALA A 310 13.28 -40.93 -8.88
CA ALA A 310 12.83 -40.61 -10.24
C ALA A 310 13.88 -39.85 -11.06
N ASN A 311 14.70 -39.02 -10.40
CA ASN A 311 15.77 -38.28 -11.05
C ASN A 311 17.01 -38.17 -10.14
N HIS A 312 17.99 -39.02 -10.43
CA HIS A 312 19.26 -39.13 -9.70
C HIS A 312 20.16 -37.89 -9.81
N ASP A 313 19.89 -37.00 -10.77
CA ASP A 313 20.64 -35.74 -10.93
C ASP A 313 20.20 -34.66 -9.92
N ILE A 314 19.08 -34.88 -9.22
CA ILE A 314 18.58 -33.96 -8.21
C ILE A 314 19.49 -34.01 -6.97
N LEU A 315 20.06 -32.86 -6.61
CA LEU A 315 20.79 -32.72 -5.36
C LEU A 315 19.79 -32.77 -4.19
N VAL A 316 20.05 -33.62 -3.20
CA VAL A 316 19.20 -33.76 -2.01
C VAL A 316 19.90 -33.23 -0.77
N GLY A 317 19.16 -32.48 0.04
CA GLY A 317 19.61 -32.03 1.34
C GLY A 317 20.27 -30.65 1.32
N PHE A 318 20.19 -29.95 2.45
CA PHE A 318 20.73 -28.61 2.59
C PHE A 318 22.24 -28.66 2.81
N SER A 319 23.02 -28.17 1.85
CA SER A 319 24.46 -27.99 1.99
C SER A 319 24.97 -26.80 1.17
N GLU A 320 26.07 -26.21 1.62
CA GLU A 320 26.75 -25.13 0.90
C GLU A 320 27.30 -25.62 -0.44
N GLU A 321 27.78 -26.86 -0.48
CA GLU A 321 28.26 -27.50 -1.70
C GLU A 321 27.16 -27.62 -2.75
N ASN A 322 25.95 -28.04 -2.35
CA ASN A 322 24.81 -28.13 -3.26
C ASN A 322 24.41 -26.75 -3.78
N ARG A 323 24.40 -25.73 -2.92
CA ARG A 323 24.13 -24.34 -3.32
C ARG A 323 25.10 -23.87 -4.41
N LEU A 324 26.40 -24.10 -4.24
CA LEU A 324 27.42 -23.72 -5.21
C LEU A 324 27.28 -24.47 -6.54
N LYS A 325 26.95 -25.77 -6.50
CA LYS A 325 26.68 -26.58 -7.70
C LYS A 325 25.49 -26.03 -8.50
N VAL A 326 24.36 -25.75 -7.83
CA VAL A 326 23.18 -25.15 -8.47
C VAL A 326 23.51 -23.79 -9.07
N GLN A 327 24.25 -22.95 -8.34
CA GLN A 327 24.65 -21.63 -8.82
C GLN A 327 25.57 -21.70 -10.04
N ALA A 328 26.43 -22.72 -10.12
CA ALA A 328 27.27 -22.96 -11.30
C ALA A 328 26.42 -23.34 -12.53
N VAL A 329 25.39 -24.19 -12.35
CA VAL A 329 24.49 -24.62 -13.42
C VAL A 329 23.58 -23.49 -13.91
N GLN A 330 22.96 -22.75 -12.99
CA GLN A 330 22.06 -21.65 -13.35
C GLN A 330 22.81 -20.41 -13.87
N GLY A 331 24.11 -20.30 -13.57
CA GLY A 331 24.89 -19.09 -13.80
C GLY A 331 24.49 -17.94 -12.87
N LYS A 332 25.29 -16.88 -12.88
CA LYS A 332 25.02 -15.69 -12.04
C LYS A 332 23.79 -14.94 -12.56
N PRO A 333 22.85 -14.52 -11.68
CA PRO A 333 21.75 -13.68 -12.10
C PRO A 333 22.31 -12.36 -12.66
N LEU A 334 22.01 -12.09 -13.93
CA LEU A 334 22.55 -11.01 -14.77
C LEU A 334 22.50 -9.58 -14.19
N HIS A 335 21.83 -9.37 -13.05
CA HIS A 335 21.48 -8.04 -12.53
C HIS A 335 22.33 -7.56 -11.34
N VAL A 336 22.95 -8.46 -10.56
CA VAL A 336 23.63 -8.05 -9.32
C VAL A 336 25.05 -7.55 -9.58
N GLU A 337 25.78 -8.18 -10.51
CA GLU A 337 27.16 -7.77 -10.82
C GLU A 337 27.23 -6.51 -11.68
N ARG A 338 26.26 -6.23 -12.57
CA ARG A 338 26.25 -4.93 -13.29
C ARG A 338 26.10 -3.75 -12.32
N LEU A 339 25.28 -3.88 -11.28
CA LEU A 339 25.12 -2.85 -10.24
C LEU A 339 26.35 -2.74 -9.33
N LEU A 340 26.97 -3.87 -8.95
CA LEU A 340 28.19 -3.87 -8.14
C LEU A 340 29.43 -3.38 -8.92
N ALA A 341 29.52 -3.69 -10.21
CA ALA A 341 30.58 -3.21 -11.10
C ALA A 341 30.48 -1.70 -11.36
N TRP A 342 29.26 -1.15 -11.37
CA TRP A 342 29.04 0.30 -11.42
C TRP A 342 29.48 1.00 -10.14
N LYS A 343 29.24 0.39 -8.97
CA LYS A 343 29.71 0.91 -7.67
C LYS A 343 31.23 0.80 -7.47
N LYS A 344 31.91 -0.13 -8.13
CA LYS A 344 33.37 -0.26 -8.13
C LYS A 344 34.08 0.63 -9.16
N LYS A 345 33.33 1.36 -10.01
CA LYS A 345 33.83 2.32 -11.00
C LYS A 345 33.69 3.79 -10.58
N LYS A 346 33.33 4.05 -9.32
CA LYS A 346 33.55 5.32 -8.63
C LYS A 346 34.55 5.06 -7.51
#